data_AF-A0A7W3IT52-F1
#
_entry.id   AF-A0A7W3IT52-F1
#
_cell.length_a   1.000
_cell.length_b   1.000
_cell.length_c   1.000
_cell.angle_alpha   90.00
_cell.angle_beta   90.00
_cell.angle_gamma   90.00
#
_symmetry.space_group_name_H-M   'P 1'
#
loop_
_entity.id
_entity.type
_entity.pdbx_description
1 polymer ?
#
loop_
_entity_poly.entity_id
_entity_poly.type
_entity_poly.pdbx_seq_one_letter_code
_entity_poly.pdbx_strand_id
1 'polypeptide(L)'
;MNALVTPARPQTVAARPAPVAAGVRFELVKLLASWRARVLLIVCWLAPAVITGVVGRQSLLPSDTVFGRWMNATGWSGGLVVLAFGCEWALPLLTSLFAGDVFAVEDRLGTWRHLMIAVRSPRRIFAAKALASTVVIVIMVTGLAVSGVVGGLLAVGNRPLVGLSGQTLPPDEVAGRYLLAWLCVLAPTAAFAAVGLLGSVALGRSPMGLAVPALLAVLVAVLQLLPIPLAVRLALPSGAFVAWRGLFTAPVQTGPLVTGVLVALAWALAATVAAYLIFVRRNFADLAHDGSGRRFVIAGLLPLAAVSAVAALVISWIAPSGSGISQAKLERSLATAYGHLYRLQTDELHRPAVTEAQLQTTATCDKGGSLVADEGAGNDWRCVVSWRLPGATAVGSAIYQLDVTADGRYKADGDGPTEVNGFFLVRAPYGDAPNPLWQFDGSVDLLGGS
;
A
#
# COMPACT_ATOMS: atom_id res chain seq x y z
N MET A 1 41.36 -60.06 46.24
CA MET A 1 41.46 -59.12 45.10
C MET A 1 40.05 -58.74 44.68
N ASN A 2 39.50 -57.65 45.22
CA ASN A 2 38.20 -57.12 44.78
C ASN A 2 38.45 -56.02 43.76
N ALA A 3 38.13 -56.30 42.49
CA ALA A 3 38.16 -55.33 41.43
C ALA A 3 37.02 -54.32 41.66
N LEU A 4 37.40 -53.07 41.97
CA LEU A 4 36.49 -51.93 41.96
C LEU A 4 35.98 -51.71 40.53
N VAL A 5 34.72 -52.06 40.28
CA VAL A 5 34.02 -51.69 39.06
C VAL A 5 33.70 -50.19 39.16
N THR A 6 34.43 -49.37 38.41
CA THR A 6 34.15 -47.94 38.26
C THR A 6 32.84 -47.79 37.46
N PRO A 7 31.79 -47.15 38.00
CA PRO A 7 30.57 -46.94 37.24
C PRO A 7 30.88 -46.04 36.03
N ALA A 8 30.56 -46.52 34.83
CA ALA A 8 30.65 -45.72 33.62
C ALA A 8 29.80 -44.46 33.79
N ARG A 9 30.42 -43.27 33.61
CA ARG A 9 29.69 -42.00 33.65
C ARG A 9 28.55 -42.09 32.62
N PRO A 10 27.28 -41.79 32.99
CA PRO A 10 26.21 -41.74 32.02
C PRO A 10 26.59 -40.75 30.93
N GLN A 11 26.64 -41.23 29.69
CA GLN A 11 26.79 -40.36 28.53
C GLN A 11 25.55 -39.46 28.50
N THR A 12 25.70 -38.22 28.94
CA THR A 12 24.68 -37.19 28.78
C THR A 12 24.58 -36.91 27.28
N VAL A 13 23.67 -37.62 26.61
CA VAL A 13 23.28 -37.28 25.24
C VAL A 13 22.72 -35.86 25.31
N ALA A 14 23.52 -34.89 24.88
CA ALA A 14 23.12 -33.49 24.82
C ALA A 14 21.89 -33.40 23.90
N ALA A 15 20.72 -33.30 24.52
CA ALA A 15 19.47 -33.42 23.80
C ALA A 15 19.30 -32.19 22.90
N ARG A 16 19.26 -32.46 21.59
CA ARG A 16 19.35 -31.46 20.53
C ARG A 16 18.13 -30.52 20.55
N PRO A 17 18.32 -29.22 20.31
CA PRO A 17 17.20 -28.29 20.18
C PRO A 17 16.29 -28.66 19.01
N ALA A 18 14.99 -28.43 19.15
CA ALA A 18 13.99 -28.78 18.14
C ALA A 18 14.23 -28.01 16.82
N PRO A 19 13.95 -28.62 15.65
CA PRO A 19 14.14 -27.97 14.36
C PRO A 19 13.12 -26.84 14.14
N VAL A 20 13.55 -25.75 13.50
CA VAL A 20 12.71 -24.55 13.27
C VAL A 20 11.46 -24.89 12.45
N ALA A 21 11.58 -25.76 11.43
CA ALA A 21 10.45 -26.17 10.60
C ALA A 21 9.31 -26.82 11.40
N ALA A 22 9.63 -27.65 12.40
CA ALA A 22 8.62 -28.24 13.28
C ALA A 22 7.95 -27.17 14.16
N GLY A 23 8.73 -26.19 14.65
CA GLY A 23 8.20 -25.03 15.35
C GLY A 23 7.27 -24.19 14.49
N VAL A 24 7.66 -23.87 13.25
CA VAL A 24 6.83 -23.12 12.29
C VAL A 24 5.53 -23.87 12.04
N ARG A 25 5.57 -25.18 11.78
CA ARG A 25 4.36 -25.99 11.56
C ARG A 25 3.43 -25.95 12.77
N PHE A 26 3.98 -26.08 13.98
CA PHE A 26 3.20 -25.99 15.22
C PHE A 26 2.52 -24.63 15.37
N GLU A 27 3.26 -23.53 15.19
CA GLU A 27 2.73 -22.17 15.28
C GLU A 27 1.69 -21.87 14.20
N LEU A 28 1.87 -22.37 12.97
CA LEU A 28 0.88 -22.26 11.90
C LEU A 28 -0.43 -22.95 12.26
N VAL A 29 -0.37 -24.19 12.74
CA VAL A 29 -1.57 -24.92 13.18
C VAL A 29 -2.26 -24.17 14.31
N LYS A 30 -1.49 -23.64 15.27
CA LYS A 30 -2.03 -22.84 16.38
C LYS A 30 -2.76 -21.58 15.88
N LEU A 31 -2.14 -20.80 15.00
CA LEU A 31 -2.75 -19.59 14.44
C LEU A 31 -4.01 -19.93 13.64
N LEU A 32 -3.94 -20.92 12.74
CA LEU A 32 -5.05 -21.33 11.87
C LEU A 32 -6.18 -22.08 12.63
N ALA A 33 -5.91 -22.62 13.81
CA ALA A 33 -6.93 -23.18 14.68
C ALA A 33 -7.77 -22.10 15.37
N SER A 34 -7.26 -20.87 15.49
CA SER A 34 -8.02 -19.78 16.09
C SER A 34 -9.21 -19.38 15.21
N TRP A 35 -10.38 -19.20 15.83
CA TRP A 35 -11.58 -18.79 15.09
C TRP A 35 -11.39 -17.44 14.38
N ARG A 36 -10.64 -16.52 15.00
CA ARG A 36 -10.31 -15.20 14.43
C ARG A 36 -9.55 -15.35 13.11
N ALA A 37 -8.54 -16.23 13.06
CA ALA A 37 -7.80 -16.49 11.83
C ALA A 37 -8.68 -17.10 10.75
N ARG A 38 -9.55 -18.05 11.11
CA ARG A 38 -10.45 -18.70 10.14
C ARG A 38 -11.46 -17.72 9.55
N VAL A 39 -12.08 -16.89 10.38
CA VAL A 39 -13.01 -15.85 9.92
C VAL A 39 -12.28 -14.88 8.99
N LEU A 40 -11.09 -14.39 9.37
CA LEU A 40 -10.33 -13.47 8.53
C LEU A 40 -9.82 -14.10 7.23
N LEU A 41 -9.46 -15.39 7.22
CA LEU A 41 -9.13 -16.11 5.99
C LEU A 41 -10.34 -16.09 5.05
N ILE A 42 -11.51 -16.49 5.55
CA ILE A 42 -12.74 -16.51 4.76
C ILE A 42 -13.04 -15.11 4.23
N VAL A 43 -12.94 -14.08 5.08
CA VAL A 43 -13.15 -12.69 4.67
C VAL A 43 -12.14 -12.28 3.59
N CYS A 44 -10.84 -12.52 3.76
CA CYS A 44 -9.83 -12.12 2.79
C CYS A 44 -9.98 -12.85 1.44
N TRP A 45 -10.48 -14.08 1.44
CA TRP A 45 -10.63 -14.89 0.23
C TRP A 45 -11.99 -14.76 -0.46
N LEU A 46 -13.02 -14.23 0.22
CA LEU A 46 -14.37 -14.11 -0.35
C LEU A 46 -14.87 -12.67 -0.42
N ALA A 47 -14.66 -11.85 0.62
CA ALA A 47 -15.28 -10.53 0.69
C ALA A 47 -14.86 -9.62 -0.47
N PRO A 48 -13.58 -9.53 -0.89
CA PRO A 48 -13.21 -8.71 -2.04
C PRO A 48 -13.86 -9.16 -3.34
N ALA A 49 -14.02 -10.48 -3.56
CA ALA A 49 -14.70 -11.00 -4.73
C ALA A 49 -16.18 -10.59 -4.76
N VAL A 50 -16.86 -10.67 -3.62
CA VAL A 50 -18.25 -10.24 -3.47
C VAL A 50 -18.39 -8.73 -3.68
N ILE A 51 -17.54 -7.94 -3.01
CA ILE A 51 -17.59 -6.47 -3.08
C ILE A 51 -17.34 -6.00 -4.52
N THR A 52 -16.28 -6.47 -5.16
CA THR A 52 -15.96 -6.08 -6.54
C THR A 52 -17.04 -6.53 -7.52
N GLY A 53 -17.61 -7.72 -7.31
CA GLY A 53 -18.68 -8.23 -8.16
C GLY A 53 -20.02 -7.50 -8.01
N VAL A 54 -20.35 -7.03 -6.81
CA VAL A 54 -21.56 -6.25 -6.54
C VAL A 54 -21.37 -4.80 -6.99
N VAL A 55 -20.32 -4.12 -6.53
CA VAL A 55 -20.09 -2.69 -6.81
C VAL A 55 -19.81 -2.45 -8.29
N GLY A 56 -19.10 -3.36 -8.98
CA GLY A 56 -18.84 -3.24 -10.41
C GLY A 56 -20.09 -3.28 -11.29
N ARG A 57 -21.25 -3.67 -10.73
CA ARG A 57 -22.55 -3.69 -11.44
C ARG A 57 -23.48 -2.55 -11.03
N GLN A 58 -23.05 -1.68 -10.12
CA GLN A 58 -23.83 -0.55 -9.65
C GLN A 58 -23.61 0.67 -10.55
N SER A 59 -24.59 1.57 -10.58
CA SER A 59 -24.49 2.88 -11.23
C SER A 59 -23.76 3.92 -10.36
N LEU A 60 -23.82 3.76 -9.03
CA LEU A 60 -23.12 4.59 -8.06
C LEU A 60 -21.79 3.92 -7.70
N LEU A 61 -20.71 4.44 -8.28
CA LEU A 61 -19.36 3.93 -8.09
C LEU A 61 -18.58 4.77 -7.06
N PRO A 62 -17.58 4.19 -6.36
CA PRO A 62 -16.78 4.90 -5.35
C PRO A 62 -15.78 5.85 -6.01
N SER A 63 -16.26 6.99 -6.48
CA SER A 63 -15.52 7.95 -7.29
C SER A 63 -14.36 8.65 -6.57
N ASP A 64 -14.33 8.62 -5.24
CA ASP A 64 -13.22 9.17 -4.45
C ASP A 64 -12.04 8.19 -4.30
N THR A 65 -12.28 6.90 -4.57
CA THR A 65 -11.22 5.88 -4.58
C THR A 65 -10.55 5.81 -5.95
N VAL A 66 -9.22 5.68 -5.98
CA VAL A 66 -8.45 5.49 -7.22
C VAL A 66 -8.99 4.28 -7.99
N PHE A 67 -9.20 4.42 -9.30
CA PHE A 67 -9.85 3.43 -10.19
C PHE A 67 -11.32 3.12 -9.89
N GLY A 68 -11.92 3.72 -8.86
CA GLY A 68 -13.31 3.49 -8.47
C GLY A 68 -14.32 3.85 -9.58
N ARG A 69 -14.08 4.94 -10.31
CA ARG A 69 -14.90 5.35 -11.47
C ARG A 69 -14.91 4.33 -12.60
N TRP A 70 -13.86 3.51 -12.71
CA TRP A 70 -13.66 2.55 -13.79
C TRP A 70 -14.08 1.12 -13.39
N MET A 71 -14.73 0.94 -12.25
CA MET A 71 -15.10 -0.39 -11.73
C MET A 71 -16.12 -1.13 -12.60
N ASN A 72 -17.01 -0.42 -13.31
CA ASN A 72 -17.94 -1.04 -14.26
C ASN A 72 -17.35 -1.18 -15.67
N ALA A 73 -16.24 -0.49 -15.96
CA ALA A 73 -15.59 -0.52 -17.26
C ALA A 73 -14.72 -1.78 -17.42
N THR A 74 -13.97 -2.12 -16.38
CA THR A 74 -13.09 -3.29 -16.38
C THR A 74 -12.99 -3.97 -15.02
N GLY A 75 -12.92 -5.30 -15.02
CA GLY A 75 -12.75 -6.09 -13.80
C GLY A 75 -11.44 -5.82 -13.06
N TRP A 76 -10.40 -5.35 -13.75
CA TRP A 76 -9.11 -5.01 -13.15
C TRP A 76 -9.22 -3.85 -12.15
N SER A 77 -10.06 -2.87 -12.43
CA SER A 77 -10.32 -1.73 -11.54
C SER A 77 -10.83 -2.17 -10.19
N GLY A 78 -11.72 -3.17 -10.14
CA GLY A 78 -12.21 -3.73 -8.88
C GLY A 78 -11.08 -4.30 -8.02
N GLY A 79 -10.16 -5.07 -8.62
CA GLY A 79 -8.99 -5.58 -7.91
C GLY A 79 -8.05 -4.48 -7.41
N LEU A 80 -7.89 -3.38 -8.15
CA LEU A 80 -7.06 -2.23 -7.75
C LEU A 80 -7.71 -1.39 -6.66
N VAL A 81 -9.04 -1.27 -6.65
CA VAL A 81 -9.81 -0.66 -5.56
C VAL A 81 -9.63 -1.46 -4.26
N VAL A 82 -9.65 -2.80 -4.34
CA VAL A 82 -9.32 -3.67 -3.20
C VAL A 82 -7.89 -3.44 -2.71
N LEU A 83 -6.92 -3.29 -3.63
CA LEU A 83 -5.54 -2.94 -3.26
C LEU A 83 -5.46 -1.59 -2.55
N ALA A 84 -6.13 -0.55 -3.08
CA ALA A 84 -6.16 0.78 -2.48
C ALA A 84 -6.75 0.74 -1.06
N PHE A 85 -7.92 0.12 -0.89
CA PHE A 85 -8.55 -0.07 0.41
C PHE A 85 -7.68 -0.91 1.37
N GLY A 86 -7.06 -1.97 0.84
CA GLY A 86 -6.19 -2.85 1.61
C GLY A 86 -4.99 -2.11 2.17
N CYS A 87 -4.34 -1.29 1.35
CA CYS A 87 -3.20 -0.45 1.72
C CYS A 87 -3.53 0.55 2.83
N GLU A 88 -4.72 1.16 2.78
CA GLU A 88 -5.12 2.19 3.73
C GLU A 88 -5.61 1.62 5.06
N TRP A 89 -6.38 0.53 5.03
CA TRP A 89 -7.08 0.02 6.21
C TRP A 89 -6.74 -1.42 6.54
N ALA A 90 -6.90 -2.35 5.59
CA ALA A 90 -6.92 -3.77 5.91
C ALA A 90 -5.53 -4.33 6.29
N LEU A 91 -4.49 -3.99 5.53
CA LEU A 91 -3.15 -4.56 5.71
C LEU A 91 -2.54 -4.18 7.06
N PRO A 92 -2.54 -2.90 7.51
CA PRO A 92 -2.07 -2.56 8.85
C PRO A 92 -2.84 -3.29 9.95
N LEU A 93 -4.17 -3.41 9.84
CA LEU A 93 -4.99 -4.11 10.84
C LEU A 93 -4.70 -5.63 10.89
N LEU A 94 -4.54 -6.28 9.74
CA LEU A 94 -4.16 -7.69 9.65
C LEU A 94 -2.80 -7.92 10.31
N THR A 95 -1.80 -7.08 10.02
CA THR A 95 -0.48 -7.19 10.66
C THR A 95 -0.56 -6.97 12.17
N SER A 96 -1.37 -6.01 12.62
CA SER A 96 -1.67 -5.75 14.04
C SER A 96 -2.15 -7.01 14.75
N LEU A 97 -3.09 -7.73 14.15
CA LEU A 97 -3.69 -8.90 14.77
C LEU A 97 -2.73 -10.09 14.85
N PHE A 98 -2.05 -10.42 13.75
CA PHE A 98 -1.26 -11.66 13.65
C PHE A 98 0.17 -11.50 14.17
N ALA A 99 0.78 -10.34 14.01
CA ALA A 99 2.12 -10.08 14.52
C ALA A 99 2.09 -9.47 15.93
N GLY A 100 1.10 -8.63 16.23
CA GLY A 100 0.99 -7.93 17.52
C GLY A 100 0.72 -8.82 18.73
N ASP A 101 0.18 -10.02 18.53
CA ASP A 101 -0.21 -10.92 19.62
C ASP A 101 0.57 -12.25 19.69
N VAL A 102 1.42 -12.53 18.70
CA VAL A 102 2.06 -13.85 18.57
C VAL A 102 3.00 -14.22 19.74
N PHE A 103 3.56 -13.21 20.42
CA PHE A 103 4.34 -13.39 21.65
C PHE A 103 3.52 -13.03 22.90
N ALA A 104 2.77 -11.92 22.86
CA ALA A 104 1.99 -11.44 24.00
C ALA A 104 0.93 -12.45 24.50
N VAL A 105 0.38 -13.29 23.61
CA VAL A 105 -0.55 -14.36 24.02
C VAL A 105 0.10 -15.39 24.94
N GLU A 106 1.39 -15.69 24.73
CA GLU A 106 2.13 -16.65 25.56
C GLU A 106 2.44 -16.05 26.93
N ASP A 107 2.62 -14.73 27.00
CA ASP A 107 2.77 -14.00 28.25
C ASP A 107 1.50 -14.04 29.09
N ARG A 108 0.33 -13.89 28.45
CA ARG A 108 -0.97 -13.96 29.13
C ARG A 108 -1.33 -15.37 29.58
N LEU A 109 -1.02 -16.38 28.76
CA LEU A 109 -1.32 -17.78 29.06
C LEU A 109 -0.24 -18.50 29.92
N GLY A 110 0.92 -17.86 30.14
CA GLY A 110 1.99 -18.42 30.96
C GLY A 110 2.70 -19.63 30.35
N THR A 111 2.69 -19.78 29.02
CA THR A 111 3.14 -20.99 28.31
C THR A 111 4.66 -21.04 28.07
N TRP A 112 5.39 -19.95 28.38
CA TRP A 112 6.83 -19.83 28.11
C TRP A 112 7.69 -20.96 28.68
N ARG A 113 7.38 -21.43 29.89
CA ARG A 113 8.12 -22.54 30.53
C ARG A 113 8.07 -23.80 29.66
N HIS A 114 6.89 -24.15 29.16
CA HIS A 114 6.70 -25.32 28.32
C HIS A 114 7.44 -25.18 26.98
N LEU A 115 7.34 -24.01 26.33
CA LEU A 115 8.03 -23.73 25.07
C LEU A 115 9.56 -23.78 25.22
N MET A 116 10.09 -23.22 26.31
CA MET A 116 11.52 -23.22 26.58
C MET A 116 12.06 -24.63 26.87
N ILE A 117 11.29 -25.48 27.57
CA ILE A 117 11.66 -26.89 27.81
C ILE A 117 11.63 -27.70 26.50
N ALA A 118 10.63 -27.46 25.66
CA ALA A 118 10.44 -28.18 24.39
C ALA A 118 11.46 -27.79 23.32
N VAL A 119 11.66 -26.48 23.06
CA VAL A 119 12.50 -26.01 21.96
C VAL A 119 13.95 -25.76 22.39
N ARG A 120 14.17 -25.37 23.65
CA ARG A 120 15.49 -25.13 24.26
C ARG A 120 16.35 -24.05 23.57
N SER A 121 15.73 -23.16 22.80
CA SER A 121 16.42 -22.04 22.15
C SER A 121 15.47 -20.86 21.89
N PRO A 122 15.68 -19.70 22.54
CA PRO A 122 14.90 -18.49 22.25
C PRO A 122 14.98 -18.06 20.78
N ARG A 123 16.15 -18.18 20.16
CA ARG A 123 16.35 -17.80 18.76
C ARG A 123 15.44 -18.58 17.81
N ARG A 124 15.29 -19.88 18.05
CA ARG A 124 14.43 -20.75 17.23
C ARG A 124 12.95 -20.50 17.47
N ILE A 125 12.56 -20.23 18.72
CA ILE A 125 11.18 -19.85 19.04
C ILE A 125 10.81 -18.55 18.35
N PHE A 126 11.69 -17.53 18.42
CA PHE A 126 11.47 -16.25 17.74
C PHE A 126 11.29 -16.45 16.23
N ALA A 127 12.22 -17.15 15.59
CA ALA A 127 12.16 -17.41 14.16
C ALA A 127 10.89 -18.17 13.77
N ALA A 128 10.51 -19.21 14.53
CA ALA A 128 9.31 -19.99 14.25
C ALA A 128 8.03 -19.15 14.31
N LYS A 129 7.88 -18.33 15.35
CA LYS A 129 6.71 -17.45 15.54
C LYS A 129 6.65 -16.33 14.51
N ALA A 130 7.78 -15.64 14.29
CA ALA A 130 7.87 -14.59 13.28
C ALA A 130 7.51 -15.13 11.89
N LEU A 131 8.16 -16.21 11.45
CA LEU A 131 7.88 -16.84 10.15
C LEU A 131 6.43 -17.32 10.04
N ALA A 132 5.87 -17.96 11.07
CA ALA A 132 4.48 -18.42 11.03
C ALA A 132 3.50 -17.24 10.89
N SER A 133 3.71 -16.15 11.64
CA SER A 133 2.87 -14.94 11.53
C SER A 133 2.99 -14.30 10.15
N THR A 134 4.21 -14.19 9.59
CA THR A 134 4.44 -13.66 8.25
C THR A 134 3.77 -14.51 7.17
N VAL A 135 3.86 -15.84 7.26
CA VAL A 135 3.20 -16.76 6.31
C VAL A 135 1.69 -16.58 6.34
N VAL A 136 1.06 -16.48 7.52
CA VAL A 136 -0.38 -16.23 7.63
C VAL A 136 -0.75 -14.89 7.02
N ILE A 137 0.00 -13.82 7.30
CA ILE A 137 -0.23 -12.49 6.71
C ILE A 137 -0.12 -12.57 5.18
N VAL A 138 0.92 -13.19 4.63
CA VAL A 138 1.09 -13.34 3.17
C VAL A 138 -0.08 -14.09 2.55
N ILE A 139 -0.55 -15.19 3.16
CA ILE A 139 -1.74 -15.93 2.68
C ILE A 139 -2.99 -15.04 2.65
N MET A 140 -3.18 -14.17 3.64
CA MET A 140 -4.29 -13.22 3.66
C MET A 140 -4.17 -12.18 2.54
N VAL A 141 -2.98 -11.60 2.36
CA VAL A 141 -2.70 -10.64 1.28
C VAL A 141 -2.94 -11.28 -0.09
N THR A 142 -2.48 -12.52 -0.29
CA THR A 142 -2.76 -13.28 -1.51
C THR A 142 -4.26 -13.51 -1.70
N GLY A 143 -4.99 -13.83 -0.64
CA GLY A 143 -6.44 -13.94 -0.67
C GLY A 143 -7.11 -12.66 -1.14
N LEU A 144 -6.69 -11.50 -0.60
CA LEU A 144 -7.21 -10.19 -1.00
C LEU A 144 -6.94 -9.90 -2.49
N ALA A 145 -5.72 -10.17 -2.95
CA ALA A 145 -5.31 -9.97 -4.33
C ALA A 145 -6.12 -10.86 -5.29
N VAL A 146 -6.12 -12.17 -5.05
CA VAL A 146 -6.77 -13.15 -5.93
C VAL A 146 -8.28 -12.95 -5.93
N SER A 147 -8.91 -12.81 -4.76
CA SER A 147 -10.37 -12.67 -4.69
C SER A 147 -10.84 -11.35 -5.32
N GLY A 148 -10.13 -10.23 -5.10
CA GLY A 148 -10.48 -8.94 -5.67
C GLY A 148 -10.45 -8.95 -7.20
N VAL A 149 -9.39 -9.51 -7.80
CA VAL A 149 -9.29 -9.58 -9.27
C VAL A 149 -10.26 -10.61 -9.85
N VAL A 150 -10.42 -11.78 -9.23
CA VAL A 150 -11.35 -12.82 -9.71
C VAL A 150 -12.78 -12.31 -9.68
N GLY A 151 -13.22 -11.67 -8.59
CA GLY A 151 -14.57 -11.11 -8.50
C GLY A 151 -14.83 -10.03 -9.56
N GLY A 152 -13.89 -9.10 -9.74
CA GLY A 152 -13.98 -8.07 -10.76
C GLY A 152 -14.05 -8.64 -12.18
N LEU A 153 -13.14 -9.56 -12.53
CA LEU A 153 -13.10 -10.18 -13.86
C LEU A 153 -14.34 -11.03 -14.15
N LEU A 154 -14.85 -11.79 -13.18
CA LEU A 154 -16.08 -12.57 -13.35
C LEU A 154 -17.33 -11.70 -13.49
N ALA A 155 -17.36 -10.55 -12.83
CA ALA A 155 -18.55 -9.70 -12.80
C ALA A 155 -18.65 -8.72 -13.96
N VAL A 156 -17.51 -8.12 -14.36
CA VAL A 156 -17.42 -7.00 -15.31
C VAL A 156 -16.70 -7.39 -16.60
N GLY A 157 -15.85 -8.41 -16.55
CA GLY A 157 -15.09 -8.92 -17.69
C GLY A 157 -13.68 -8.35 -17.79
N ASN A 158 -12.91 -8.97 -18.69
CA ASN A 158 -11.52 -8.63 -18.96
C ASN A 158 -11.41 -7.60 -20.08
N ARG A 159 -11.36 -6.31 -19.74
CA ARG A 159 -11.24 -5.20 -20.69
C ARG A 159 -10.00 -4.34 -20.39
N PRO A 160 -9.49 -3.55 -21.35
CA PRO A 160 -8.39 -2.62 -21.10
C PRO A 160 -8.68 -1.69 -19.90
N LEU A 161 -7.65 -1.39 -19.13
CA LEU A 161 -7.72 -0.49 -17.98
C LEU A 161 -7.30 0.92 -18.40
N VAL A 162 -8.07 1.93 -18.01
CA VAL A 162 -7.65 3.33 -18.14
C VAL A 162 -6.70 3.67 -16.98
N GLY A 163 -5.47 4.01 -17.32
CA GLY A 163 -4.43 4.40 -16.37
C GLY A 163 -4.63 5.82 -15.83
N LEU A 164 -3.78 6.21 -14.88
CA LEU A 164 -3.81 7.53 -14.25
C LEU A 164 -3.22 8.64 -15.13
N SER A 165 -2.64 8.33 -16.28
CA SER A 165 -2.39 9.35 -17.29
C SER A 165 -3.35 9.18 -18.46
N GLY A 166 -4.52 8.56 -18.27
CA GLY A 166 -5.57 8.42 -19.28
C GLY A 166 -5.31 7.38 -20.38
N GLN A 167 -4.11 6.78 -20.40
CA GLN A 167 -3.70 5.79 -21.37
C GLN A 167 -4.47 4.48 -21.17
N THR A 168 -4.78 3.77 -22.25
CA THR A 168 -5.41 2.45 -22.18
C THR A 168 -4.34 1.36 -22.09
N LEU A 169 -4.42 0.55 -21.04
CA LEU A 169 -3.50 -0.56 -20.77
C LEU A 169 -4.20 -1.87 -21.14
N PRO A 170 -3.62 -2.68 -22.04
CA PRO A 170 -4.19 -3.97 -22.40
C PRO A 170 -4.10 -4.96 -21.22
N PRO A 171 -5.00 -5.95 -21.14
CA PRO A 171 -5.09 -6.86 -19.99
C PRO A 171 -3.80 -7.59 -19.58
N ASP A 172 -2.96 -7.96 -20.53
CA ASP A 172 -1.69 -8.66 -20.31
C ASP A 172 -0.70 -7.77 -19.56
N GLU A 173 -0.61 -6.50 -19.95
CA GLU A 173 0.23 -5.52 -19.27
C GLU A 173 -0.32 -5.18 -17.88
N VAL A 174 -1.64 -5.07 -17.76
CA VAL A 174 -2.32 -4.82 -16.48
C VAL A 174 -2.06 -5.96 -15.49
N ALA A 175 -2.11 -7.21 -15.94
CA ALA A 175 -1.84 -8.38 -15.07
C ALA A 175 -0.44 -8.32 -14.44
N GLY A 176 0.58 -7.99 -15.24
CA GLY A 176 1.95 -7.83 -14.76
C GLY A 176 2.10 -6.68 -13.74
N ARG A 177 1.54 -5.50 -14.07
CA ARG A 177 1.55 -4.32 -13.19
C ARG A 177 0.76 -4.56 -11.90
N TYR A 178 -0.36 -5.29 -11.97
CA TYR A 178 -1.18 -5.70 -10.83
C TYR A 178 -0.40 -6.59 -9.86
N LEU A 179 0.24 -7.65 -10.37
CA LEU A 179 1.07 -8.53 -9.56
C LEU A 179 2.23 -7.76 -8.92
N LEU A 180 2.91 -6.90 -9.69
CA LEU A 180 4.00 -6.07 -9.20
C LEU A 180 3.52 -5.12 -8.08
N ALA A 181 2.35 -4.51 -8.22
CA ALA A 181 1.77 -3.65 -7.20
C ALA A 181 1.56 -4.42 -5.88
N TRP A 182 0.96 -5.62 -5.94
CA TRP A 182 0.79 -6.47 -4.76
C TRP A 182 2.10 -6.93 -4.13
N LEU A 183 3.13 -7.22 -4.94
CA LEU A 183 4.47 -7.55 -4.44
C LEU A 183 5.13 -6.37 -3.74
N CYS A 184 5.02 -5.16 -4.29
CA CYS A 184 5.60 -3.96 -3.70
C CYS A 184 4.98 -3.63 -2.34
N VAL A 185 3.67 -3.85 -2.14
CA VAL A 185 3.01 -3.58 -0.85
C VAL A 185 3.31 -4.62 0.22
N LEU A 186 3.98 -5.73 -0.09
CA LEU A 186 4.50 -6.65 0.93
C LEU A 186 5.59 -6.00 1.79
N ALA A 187 6.37 -5.07 1.24
CA ALA A 187 7.41 -4.37 2.00
C ALA A 187 6.83 -3.51 3.15
N PRO A 188 5.90 -2.55 2.91
CA PRO A 188 5.23 -1.83 3.99
C PRO A 188 4.44 -2.78 4.90
N THR A 189 3.78 -3.80 4.36
CA THR A 189 3.11 -4.82 5.19
C THR A 189 4.08 -5.51 6.16
N ALA A 190 5.29 -5.85 5.71
CA ALA A 190 6.34 -6.42 6.56
C ALA A 190 6.84 -5.41 7.61
N ALA A 191 6.91 -4.12 7.28
CA ALA A 191 7.26 -3.06 8.23
C ALA A 191 6.25 -2.99 9.38
N PHE A 192 4.95 -2.92 9.07
CA PHE A 192 3.89 -2.91 10.08
C PHE A 192 3.83 -4.22 10.88
N ALA A 193 4.04 -5.38 10.24
CA ALA A 193 4.17 -6.66 10.94
C ALA A 193 5.35 -6.67 11.90
N ALA A 194 6.52 -6.19 11.49
CA ALA A 194 7.71 -6.12 12.34
C ALA A 194 7.51 -5.19 13.55
N VAL A 195 6.81 -4.06 13.38
CA VAL A 195 6.39 -3.20 14.48
C VAL A 195 5.43 -3.93 15.42
N GLY A 196 4.53 -4.75 14.88
CA GLY A 196 3.65 -5.63 15.66
C GLY A 196 4.44 -6.64 16.49
N LEU A 197 5.41 -7.33 15.88
CA LEU A 197 6.32 -8.26 16.58
C LEU A 197 7.07 -7.55 17.71
N LEU A 198 7.60 -6.35 17.45
CA LEU A 198 8.28 -5.52 18.44
C LEU A 198 7.37 -5.18 19.62
N GLY A 199 6.14 -4.73 19.35
CA GLY A 199 5.13 -4.47 20.37
C GLY A 199 4.79 -5.72 21.17
N SER A 200 4.57 -6.85 20.49
CA SER A 200 4.24 -8.15 21.09
C SER A 200 5.32 -8.64 22.05
N VAL A 201 6.59 -8.44 21.71
CA VAL A 201 7.72 -8.86 22.54
C VAL A 201 7.96 -7.90 23.71
N ALA A 202 7.87 -6.58 23.46
CA ALA A 202 8.33 -5.58 24.42
C ALA A 202 7.29 -5.23 25.50
N LEU A 203 5.99 -5.37 25.18
CA LEU A 203 4.88 -4.98 26.06
C LEU A 203 4.33 -6.13 26.93
N GLY A 204 4.92 -7.33 26.82
CA GLY A 204 4.65 -8.48 27.68
C GLY A 204 3.18 -8.91 27.65
N ARG A 205 2.54 -8.97 28.82
CA ARG A 205 1.13 -9.41 28.97
C ARG A 205 0.11 -8.44 28.39
N SER A 206 0.48 -7.20 28.13
CA SER A 206 -0.45 -6.17 27.68
C SER A 206 -0.97 -6.48 26.28
N PRO A 207 -2.29 -6.40 26.02
CA PRO A 207 -2.83 -6.53 24.67
C PRO A 207 -2.42 -5.33 23.78
N MET A 208 -1.75 -4.32 24.32
CA MET A 208 -1.29 -3.14 23.58
C MET A 208 -0.39 -3.47 22.38
N GLY A 209 0.26 -4.64 22.34
CA GLY A 209 0.97 -5.14 21.15
C GLY A 209 0.07 -5.21 19.91
N LEU A 210 -1.23 -5.50 20.08
CA LEU A 210 -2.25 -5.47 19.02
C LEU A 210 -2.58 -4.07 18.52
N ALA A 211 -2.33 -3.03 19.33
CA ALA A 211 -2.68 -1.66 18.98
C ALA A 211 -1.54 -0.94 18.25
N VAL A 212 -0.28 -1.32 18.46
CA VAL A 212 0.88 -0.56 17.96
C VAL A 212 0.87 -0.39 16.43
N PRO A 213 0.71 -1.44 15.59
CA PRO A 213 0.66 -1.24 14.13
C PRO A 213 -0.53 -0.41 13.68
N ALA A 214 -1.71 -0.61 14.26
CA ALA A 214 -2.90 0.19 13.96
C ALA A 214 -2.72 1.67 14.32
N LEU A 215 -2.18 1.97 15.50
CA LEU A 215 -1.88 3.35 15.92
C LEU A 215 -0.81 4.00 15.04
N LEU A 216 0.22 3.24 14.65
CA LEU A 216 1.22 3.72 13.69
C LEU A 216 0.57 4.03 12.35
N ALA A 217 -0.37 3.20 11.88
CA ALA A 217 -1.05 3.41 10.61
C ALA A 217 -1.88 4.69 10.64
N VAL A 218 -2.64 4.92 11.72
CA VAL A 218 -3.39 6.16 11.92
C VAL A 218 -2.47 7.37 11.99
N LEU A 219 -1.37 7.29 12.76
CA LEU A 219 -0.39 8.38 12.86
C LEU A 219 0.18 8.73 11.47
N VAL A 220 0.59 7.71 10.72
CA VAL A 220 1.15 7.89 9.38
C VAL A 220 0.11 8.43 8.39
N ALA A 221 -1.15 7.98 8.47
CA ALA A 221 -2.23 8.53 7.67
C ALA A 221 -2.46 10.02 7.96
N VAL A 222 -2.47 10.41 9.24
CA VAL A 222 -2.56 11.83 9.65
C VAL A 222 -1.37 12.63 9.12
N LEU A 223 -0.14 12.10 9.21
CA LEU A 223 1.04 12.75 8.65
C LEU A 223 0.96 12.95 7.13
N GLN A 224 0.30 12.04 6.40
CA GLN A 224 0.09 12.18 4.96
C GLN A 224 -0.88 13.31 4.59
N LEU A 225 -1.81 13.66 5.50
CA LEU A 225 -2.74 14.79 5.33
C LEU A 225 -2.09 16.16 5.61
N LEU A 226 -0.99 16.18 6.35
CA LEU A 226 -0.28 17.43 6.69
C LEU A 226 0.63 17.90 5.54
N PRO A 227 0.86 19.22 5.40
CA PRO A 227 1.80 19.78 4.44
C PRO A 227 3.26 19.60 4.92
N ILE A 228 3.70 18.34 5.05
CA ILE A 228 5.07 17.99 5.42
C ILE A 228 6.00 17.99 4.19
N PRO A 229 7.32 18.28 4.36
CA PRO A 229 8.28 18.23 3.26
C PRO A 229 8.30 16.88 2.56
N LEU A 230 8.50 16.87 1.24
CA LEU A 230 8.48 15.66 0.42
C LEU A 230 9.43 14.56 0.95
N ALA A 231 10.64 14.94 1.36
CA ALA A 231 11.62 14.00 1.89
C ALA A 231 11.13 13.28 3.16
N VAL A 232 10.40 13.98 4.04
CA VAL A 232 9.82 13.39 5.25
C VAL A 232 8.67 12.46 4.89
N ARG A 233 7.82 12.85 3.93
CA ARG A 233 6.71 12.01 3.43
C ARG A 233 7.21 10.70 2.84
N LEU A 234 8.25 10.74 2.02
CA LEU A 234 8.86 9.56 1.39
C LEU A 234 9.63 8.68 2.39
N ALA A 235 10.03 9.24 3.54
CA ALA A 235 10.68 8.51 4.63
C ALA A 235 9.70 7.78 5.57
N LEU A 236 8.39 7.84 5.30
CA LEU A 236 7.38 7.09 6.03
C LEU A 236 7.32 5.63 5.56
N PRO A 237 7.10 4.66 6.47
CA PRO A 237 7.07 3.24 6.13
C PRO A 237 5.89 2.85 5.24
N SER A 238 4.88 3.72 5.07
CA SER A 238 3.72 3.48 4.21
C SER A 238 3.87 4.01 2.78
N GLY A 239 5.02 4.57 2.38
CA GLY A 239 5.16 5.21 1.06
C GLY A 239 4.74 4.31 -0.11
N ALA A 240 5.11 3.03 -0.07
CA ALA A 240 4.74 2.06 -1.12
C ALA A 240 3.25 1.65 -1.11
N PHE A 241 2.50 1.89 -0.04
CA PHE A 241 1.03 1.73 0.00
C PHE A 241 0.30 2.73 -0.89
N VAL A 242 0.99 3.80 -1.31
CA VAL A 242 0.47 4.84 -2.19
C VAL A 242 1.18 4.82 -3.54
N ALA A 243 2.51 4.71 -3.54
CA ALA A 243 3.33 4.86 -4.74
C ALA A 243 3.13 3.78 -5.81
N TRP A 244 2.50 2.64 -5.49
CA TRP A 244 2.17 1.61 -6.48
C TRP A 244 1.28 2.14 -7.62
N ARG A 245 0.52 3.22 -7.36
CA ARG A 245 -0.31 3.91 -8.36
C ARG A 245 0.52 4.38 -9.56
N GLY A 246 1.78 4.74 -9.34
CA GLY A 246 2.74 5.12 -10.37
C GLY A 246 3.04 4.01 -11.38
N LEU A 247 2.74 2.74 -11.08
CA LEU A 247 2.80 1.65 -12.05
C LEU A 247 1.77 1.79 -13.16
N PHE A 248 0.73 2.60 -12.99
CA PHE A 248 -0.38 2.78 -13.91
C PHE A 248 -0.37 4.16 -14.59
N THR A 249 0.79 4.82 -14.63
CA THR A 249 1.01 6.09 -15.36
C THR A 249 1.88 5.85 -16.60
N ALA A 250 1.90 6.82 -17.51
CA ALA A 250 2.80 6.90 -18.65
C ALA A 250 3.46 8.30 -18.66
N PRO A 251 4.77 8.42 -18.42
CA PRO A 251 5.71 7.34 -18.06
C PRO A 251 5.42 6.73 -16.68
N VAL A 252 5.94 5.53 -16.45
CA VAL A 252 5.80 4.82 -15.18
C VAL A 252 6.63 5.52 -14.09
N GLN A 253 6.00 5.89 -12.98
CA GLN A 253 6.67 6.58 -11.87
C GLN A 253 7.31 5.56 -10.90
N THR A 254 8.55 5.14 -11.19
CA THR A 254 9.27 4.14 -10.38
C THR A 254 9.99 4.72 -9.17
N GLY A 255 10.42 5.98 -9.23
CA GLY A 255 11.21 6.63 -8.18
C GLY A 255 10.54 6.58 -6.80
N PRO A 256 9.31 7.12 -6.66
CA PRO A 256 8.60 7.08 -5.38
C PRO A 256 8.32 5.65 -4.90
N LEU A 257 8.06 4.72 -5.81
CA LEU A 257 7.77 3.33 -5.50
C LEU A 257 8.98 2.60 -4.91
N VAL A 258 10.13 2.68 -5.59
CA VAL A 258 11.38 2.05 -5.12
C VAL A 258 11.80 2.66 -3.80
N THR A 259 11.73 3.98 -3.65
CA THR A 259 12.04 4.67 -2.39
C THR A 259 11.16 4.17 -1.25
N GLY A 260 9.84 4.10 -1.46
CA GLY A 260 8.89 3.60 -0.46
C GLY A 260 9.15 2.14 -0.07
N VAL A 261 9.50 1.27 -1.03
CA VAL A 261 9.86 -0.13 -0.77
C VAL A 261 11.13 -0.22 0.08
N LEU A 262 12.19 0.52 -0.27
CA LEU A 262 13.46 0.51 0.46
C LEU A 262 13.30 1.00 1.90
N VAL A 263 12.57 2.11 2.09
CA VAL A 263 12.29 2.67 3.42
C VAL A 263 11.49 1.68 4.28
N ALA A 264 10.46 1.06 3.70
CA ALA A 264 9.66 0.06 4.38
C ALA A 264 10.49 -1.18 4.79
N LEU A 265 11.37 -1.67 3.91
CA LEU A 265 12.26 -2.79 4.23
C LEU A 265 13.27 -2.43 5.33
N ALA A 266 13.80 -1.21 5.33
CA ALA A 266 14.68 -0.72 6.39
C ALA A 266 13.95 -0.69 7.75
N TRP A 267 12.70 -0.21 7.77
CA TRP A 267 11.83 -0.28 8.95
C TRP A 267 11.57 -1.71 9.40
N ALA A 268 11.21 -2.61 8.47
CA ALA A 268 10.96 -4.01 8.77
C ALA A 268 12.18 -4.68 9.39
N LEU A 269 13.37 -4.44 8.84
CA LEU A 269 14.63 -4.96 9.36
C LEU A 269 14.93 -4.41 10.75
N ALA A 270 14.87 -3.09 10.94
CA ALA A 270 15.17 -2.43 12.21
C ALA A 270 14.22 -2.91 13.33
N ALA A 271 12.90 -2.93 13.06
CA ALA A 271 11.91 -3.40 14.03
C ALA A 271 12.09 -4.89 14.37
N THR A 272 12.36 -5.74 13.36
CA THR A 272 12.56 -7.19 13.58
C THR A 272 13.84 -7.45 14.38
N VAL A 273 14.93 -6.75 14.08
CA VAL A 273 16.19 -6.85 14.82
C VAL A 273 16.00 -6.37 16.26
N ALA A 274 15.32 -5.25 16.48
CA ALA A 274 14.99 -4.76 17.83
C ALA A 274 14.17 -5.80 18.61
N ALA A 275 13.10 -6.34 18.00
CA ALA A 275 12.27 -7.38 18.60
C ALA A 275 13.08 -8.63 18.95
N TYR A 276 13.94 -9.09 18.04
CA TYR A 276 14.81 -10.24 18.24
C TYR A 276 15.79 -10.04 19.39
N LEU A 277 16.47 -8.88 19.44
CA LEU A 277 17.44 -8.57 20.49
C LEU A 277 16.79 -8.46 21.88
N ILE A 278 15.60 -7.84 21.96
CA ILE A 278 14.83 -7.76 23.21
C ILE A 278 14.40 -9.17 23.65
N PHE A 279 13.92 -10.00 22.71
CA PHE A 279 13.46 -11.35 23.02
C PHE A 279 14.58 -12.29 23.49
N VAL A 280 15.72 -12.31 22.80
CA VAL A 280 16.83 -13.21 23.12
C VAL A 280 17.51 -12.84 24.43
N ARG A 281 17.48 -11.56 24.81
CA ARG A 281 18.01 -11.06 26.09
C ARG A 281 17.00 -11.15 27.24
N ARG A 282 15.78 -11.64 26.99
CA ARG A 282 14.73 -11.74 28.00
C ARG A 282 15.07 -12.83 29.02
N ASN A 283 14.88 -12.52 30.29
CA ASN A 283 14.94 -13.51 31.36
C ASN A 283 13.57 -14.22 31.47
N PHE A 284 13.55 -15.52 31.18
CA PHE A 284 12.33 -16.34 31.23
C PHE A 284 12.06 -16.95 32.62
N ALA A 285 12.99 -16.78 33.59
CA ALA A 285 12.80 -17.25 34.96
C ALA A 285 11.93 -16.31 35.81
N ASP A 286 11.81 -15.04 35.39
CA ASP A 286 11.02 -14.02 36.07
C ASP A 286 9.52 -14.15 35.74
N LEU A 287 8.73 -14.54 36.74
CA LEU A 287 7.27 -14.71 36.63
C LEU A 287 6.50 -13.39 36.75
N ALA A 288 7.14 -12.35 37.29
CA ALA A 288 6.58 -11.02 37.44
C ALA A 288 6.94 -10.10 36.24
N HIS A 289 7.45 -10.69 35.14
CA HIS A 289 7.80 -9.93 33.95
C HIS A 289 6.55 -9.32 33.29
N ASP A 290 6.27 -8.08 33.65
CA ASP A 290 5.43 -7.18 32.89
C ASP A 290 6.35 -6.38 31.95
N GLY A 291 5.95 -6.22 30.69
CA GLY A 291 6.80 -5.63 29.64
C GLY A 291 7.40 -4.29 30.05
N SER A 292 8.53 -3.92 29.45
CA SER A 292 9.23 -2.68 29.81
C SER A 292 8.97 -1.59 28.78
N GLY A 293 8.08 -0.64 29.11
CA GLY A 293 7.83 0.55 28.28
C GLY A 293 9.12 1.32 27.96
N ARG A 294 10.04 1.42 28.93
CA ARG A 294 11.37 2.04 28.69
C ARG A 294 12.19 1.30 27.63
N ARG A 295 12.19 -0.04 27.63
CA ARG A 295 12.88 -0.82 26.58
C ARG A 295 12.18 -0.70 25.24
N PHE A 296 10.85 -0.65 25.22
CA PHE A 296 10.08 -0.41 24.00
C PHE A 296 10.43 0.94 23.36
N VAL A 297 10.54 2.01 24.15
CA VAL A 297 10.92 3.34 23.65
C VAL A 297 12.39 3.35 23.18
N ILE A 298 13.33 3.00 24.05
CA ILE A 298 14.77 3.16 23.77
C ILE A 298 15.28 2.17 22.73
N ALA A 299 14.91 0.89 22.86
CA ALA A 299 15.41 -0.18 21.99
C ALA A 299 14.47 -0.49 20.81
N GLY A 300 13.27 0.10 20.78
CA GLY A 300 12.28 -0.11 19.73
C GLY A 300 11.97 1.14 18.91
N LEU A 301 11.34 2.15 19.52
CA LEU A 301 10.91 3.35 18.81
C LEU A 301 12.06 4.24 18.33
N LEU A 302 13.12 4.39 19.13
CA LEU A 302 14.26 5.24 18.79
C LEU A 302 15.00 4.76 17.52
N PRO A 303 15.33 3.46 17.35
CA PRO A 303 15.86 2.95 16.08
C PRO A 303 14.97 3.25 14.87
N LEU A 304 13.64 3.15 15.01
CA LEU A 304 12.71 3.42 13.91
C LEU A 304 12.66 4.91 13.56
N ALA A 305 12.65 5.78 14.56
CA ALA A 305 12.78 7.22 14.36
C ALA A 305 14.12 7.57 13.68
N ALA A 306 15.22 6.91 14.08
CA ALA A 306 16.52 7.09 13.44
C ALA A 306 16.50 6.63 11.97
N VAL A 307 15.86 5.51 11.64
CA VAL A 307 15.69 5.05 10.25
C VAL A 307 14.94 6.09 9.42
N SER A 308 13.82 6.63 9.92
CA SER A 308 13.09 7.68 9.20
C SER A 308 13.87 8.98 9.08
N ALA A 309 14.62 9.39 10.11
CA ALA A 309 15.46 10.58 10.05
C ALA A 309 16.57 10.43 9.01
N VAL A 310 17.28 9.29 9.01
CA VAL A 310 18.32 9.00 8.02
C VAL A 310 17.73 8.91 6.62
N ALA A 311 16.59 8.24 6.44
CA ALA A 311 15.91 8.17 5.15
C ALA A 311 15.51 9.56 4.65
N ALA A 312 14.91 10.41 5.50
CA ALA A 312 14.53 11.77 5.14
C ALA A 312 15.76 12.61 4.75
N LEU A 313 16.87 12.48 5.49
CA LEU A 313 18.13 13.14 5.15
C LEU A 313 18.63 12.68 3.79
N VAL A 314 18.74 11.37 3.54
CA VAL A 314 19.20 10.82 2.26
C VAL A 314 18.30 11.28 1.10
N ILE A 315 16.98 11.22 1.28
CA ILE A 315 16.01 11.63 0.25
C ILE A 315 16.12 13.13 -0.03
N SER A 316 16.41 13.96 0.97
CA SER A 316 16.57 15.42 0.77
C SER A 316 17.71 15.81 -0.17
N TRP A 317 18.69 14.93 -0.41
CA TRP A 317 19.77 15.16 -1.38
C TRP A 317 19.34 14.95 -2.83
N ILE A 318 18.28 14.16 -3.06
CA ILE A 318 17.83 13.75 -4.40
C ILE A 318 16.44 14.30 -4.76
N ALA A 319 15.63 14.63 -3.76
CA ALA A 319 14.28 15.13 -3.94
C ALA A 319 14.29 16.65 -4.14
N PRO A 320 13.36 17.20 -4.96
CA PRO A 320 13.18 18.64 -5.04
C PRO A 320 12.79 19.20 -3.66
N SER A 321 13.21 20.43 -3.39
CA SER A 321 12.76 21.19 -2.23
C SER A 321 11.25 21.45 -2.33
N GLY A 322 10.55 21.45 -1.20
CA GLY A 322 9.12 21.72 -1.13
C GLY A 322 8.25 20.48 -1.23
N SER A 323 7.14 20.60 -1.94
CA SER A 323 6.08 19.59 -2.03
C SER A 323 6.34 18.53 -3.11
N GLY A 324 7.16 18.85 -4.11
CA GLY A 324 7.33 18.04 -5.33
C GLY A 324 6.22 18.22 -6.38
N ILE A 325 5.19 19.01 -6.07
CA ILE A 325 4.04 19.30 -6.93
C ILE A 325 4.21 20.73 -7.45
N SER A 326 4.81 20.88 -8.63
CA SER A 326 4.97 22.17 -9.30
C SER A 326 3.95 22.35 -10.42
N GLN A 327 3.56 23.59 -10.72
CA GLN A 327 2.74 23.98 -11.88
C GLN A 327 3.10 23.22 -13.16
N ALA A 328 4.36 23.27 -13.60
CA ALA A 328 4.81 22.64 -14.85
C ALA A 328 4.57 21.12 -14.91
N LYS A 329 4.72 20.43 -13.77
CA LYS A 329 4.45 18.98 -13.68
C LYS A 329 2.95 18.69 -13.74
N LEU A 330 2.15 19.53 -13.07
CA LEU A 330 0.69 19.40 -13.08
C LEU A 330 0.13 19.66 -14.48
N GLU A 331 0.59 20.71 -15.16
CA GLU A 331 0.23 21.04 -16.54
C GLU A 331 0.59 19.89 -17.49
N ARG A 332 1.81 19.34 -17.39
CA ARG A 332 2.24 18.21 -18.23
C ARG A 332 1.40 16.97 -17.97
N SER A 333 1.15 16.63 -16.71
CA SER A 333 0.33 15.48 -16.34
C SER A 333 -1.10 15.65 -16.85
N LEU A 334 -1.70 16.83 -16.66
CA LEU A 334 -3.07 17.12 -17.09
C LEU A 334 -3.19 17.08 -18.62
N ALA A 335 -2.26 17.70 -19.34
CA ALA A 335 -2.26 17.69 -20.81
C ALA A 335 -2.11 16.26 -21.37
N THR A 336 -1.24 15.45 -20.75
CA THR A 336 -1.05 14.04 -21.14
C THR A 336 -2.31 13.22 -20.88
N ALA A 337 -2.90 13.34 -19.69
CA ALA A 337 -4.14 12.67 -19.34
C ALA A 337 -5.29 13.04 -20.26
N TYR A 338 -5.47 14.33 -20.52
CA TYR A 338 -6.49 14.83 -21.43
C TYR A 338 -6.29 14.29 -22.85
N GLY A 339 -5.07 14.34 -23.39
CA GLY A 339 -4.78 13.85 -24.75
C GLY A 339 -5.15 12.37 -24.93
N HIS A 340 -4.81 11.52 -23.95
CA HIS A 340 -5.19 10.10 -24.01
C HIS A 340 -6.70 9.88 -23.86
N LEU A 341 -7.35 10.54 -22.90
CA LEU A 341 -8.79 10.40 -22.67
C LEU A 341 -9.63 11.00 -23.82
N TYR A 342 -9.12 12.02 -24.51
CA TYR A 342 -9.77 12.57 -25.70
C TYR A 342 -9.86 11.54 -26.83
N ARG A 343 -8.80 10.75 -27.02
CA ARG A 343 -8.81 9.64 -27.99
C ARG A 343 -9.83 8.58 -27.60
N LEU A 344 -9.88 8.20 -26.32
CA LEU A 344 -10.89 7.27 -25.81
C LEU A 344 -12.32 7.78 -26.07
N GLN A 345 -12.60 9.05 -25.74
CA GLN A 345 -13.91 9.67 -26.00
C GLN A 345 -14.24 9.68 -27.50
N THR A 346 -13.27 10.02 -28.35
CA THR A 346 -13.42 10.07 -29.81
C THR A 346 -13.81 8.71 -30.36
N ASP A 347 -13.16 7.66 -29.87
CA ASP A 347 -13.45 6.27 -30.24
C ASP A 347 -14.85 5.85 -29.75
N GLU A 348 -15.22 6.14 -28.50
CA GLU A 348 -16.54 5.83 -27.93
C GLU A 348 -17.69 6.60 -28.65
N LEU A 349 -17.41 7.81 -29.13
CA LEU A 349 -18.34 8.62 -29.92
C LEU A 349 -18.32 8.31 -31.43
N HIS A 350 -17.53 7.32 -31.86
CA HIS A 350 -17.39 6.93 -33.26
C HIS A 350 -17.00 8.09 -34.18
N ARG A 351 -16.17 9.01 -33.67
CA ARG A 351 -15.63 10.15 -34.42
C ARG A 351 -14.36 9.76 -35.18
N PRO A 352 -13.92 10.53 -36.19
CA PRO A 352 -12.66 10.28 -36.88
C PRO A 352 -11.48 10.25 -35.91
N ALA A 353 -10.63 9.24 -36.02
CA ALA A 353 -9.49 9.06 -35.12
C ALA A 353 -8.50 10.23 -35.21
N VAL A 354 -8.03 10.69 -34.05
CA VAL A 354 -7.01 11.74 -33.91
C VAL A 354 -5.86 11.20 -33.07
N THR A 355 -4.63 11.57 -33.43
CA THR A 355 -3.41 11.22 -32.69
C THR A 355 -3.05 12.31 -31.67
N GLU A 356 -2.35 11.97 -30.59
CA GLU A 356 -1.87 12.94 -29.60
C GLU A 356 -0.98 14.03 -30.23
N ALA A 357 -0.14 13.65 -31.20
CA ALA A 357 0.72 14.58 -31.93
C ALA A 357 -0.09 15.61 -32.74
N GLN A 358 -1.28 15.23 -33.23
CA GLN A 358 -2.20 16.15 -33.90
C GLN A 358 -2.95 17.03 -32.89
N LEU A 359 -3.31 16.49 -31.72
CA LEU A 359 -4.01 17.25 -30.68
C LEU A 359 -3.16 18.41 -30.13
N GLN A 360 -1.83 18.23 -30.05
CA GLN A 360 -0.91 19.22 -29.49
C GLN A 360 -1.42 19.77 -28.14
N THR A 361 -1.92 18.88 -27.28
CA THR A 361 -2.59 19.27 -26.04
C THR A 361 -1.61 19.97 -25.10
N THR A 362 -2.00 21.13 -24.60
CA THR A 362 -1.28 21.88 -23.57
C THR A 362 -2.22 22.22 -22.43
N ALA A 363 -1.69 22.45 -21.24
CA ALA A 363 -2.46 22.94 -20.11
C ALA A 363 -1.77 24.17 -19.51
N THR A 364 -2.57 25.09 -19.00
CA THR A 364 -2.10 26.23 -18.21
C THR A 364 -2.85 26.21 -16.89
N CYS A 365 -2.12 26.14 -15.78
CA CYS A 365 -2.69 26.02 -14.45
C CYS A 365 -2.33 27.22 -13.58
N ASP A 366 -3.23 27.60 -12.68
CA ASP A 366 -3.03 28.65 -11.67
C ASP A 366 -3.62 28.17 -10.34
N LYS A 367 -2.91 28.43 -9.25
CA LYS A 367 -3.32 28.06 -7.90
C LYS A 367 -3.73 29.31 -7.13
N GLY A 368 -5.01 29.66 -7.17
CA GLY A 368 -5.54 30.75 -6.35
C GLY A 368 -5.08 32.18 -6.71
N GLY A 369 -4.53 32.38 -7.92
CA GLY A 369 -4.11 33.67 -8.47
C GLY A 369 -2.73 34.16 -8.01
N SER A 370 -2.37 35.38 -8.40
CA SER A 370 -1.03 35.98 -8.25
C SER A 370 -0.52 36.15 -6.81
N LEU A 371 -1.35 35.92 -5.80
CA LEU A 371 -1.00 36.04 -4.38
C LEU A 371 -0.58 34.71 -3.74
N VAL A 372 -0.74 33.60 -4.46
CA VAL A 372 -0.44 32.25 -3.99
C VAL A 372 0.60 31.64 -4.93
N ALA A 373 1.59 30.96 -4.37
CA ALA A 373 2.57 30.26 -5.18
C ALA A 373 1.94 29.04 -5.84
N ASP A 374 2.20 28.83 -7.13
CA ASP A 374 1.74 27.67 -7.91
C ASP A 374 2.51 26.39 -7.54
N GLU A 375 2.41 25.99 -6.27
CA GLU A 375 3.06 24.81 -5.71
C GLU A 375 2.17 24.10 -4.67
N GLY A 376 2.26 22.78 -4.61
CA GLY A 376 1.70 21.95 -3.55
C GLY A 376 0.25 21.51 -3.75
N ALA A 377 -0.22 20.74 -2.76
CA ALA A 377 -1.58 20.22 -2.69
C ALA A 377 -2.63 21.31 -2.47
N GLY A 378 -3.88 21.01 -2.79
CA GLY A 378 -5.04 21.89 -2.63
C GLY A 378 -6.13 21.64 -3.66
N ASN A 379 -7.33 22.16 -3.39
CA ASN A 379 -8.50 22.12 -4.27
C ASN A 379 -8.76 23.45 -5.01
N ASP A 380 -7.76 24.32 -4.99
CA ASP A 380 -7.72 25.70 -5.49
C ASP A 380 -7.00 25.83 -6.83
N TRP A 381 -6.59 24.71 -7.43
CA TRP A 381 -5.99 24.65 -8.75
C TRP A 381 -7.06 24.79 -9.84
N ARG A 382 -6.86 25.75 -10.73
CA ARG A 382 -7.69 25.96 -11.93
C ARG A 382 -6.81 25.84 -13.15
N CYS A 383 -7.19 24.95 -14.05
CA CYS A 383 -6.42 24.67 -15.25
C CYS A 383 -7.27 24.83 -16.50
N VAL A 384 -6.69 25.42 -17.54
CA VAL A 384 -7.27 25.49 -18.88
C VAL A 384 -6.47 24.57 -19.78
N VAL A 385 -7.11 23.53 -20.29
CA VAL A 385 -6.53 22.63 -21.29
C VAL A 385 -6.90 23.15 -22.67
N SER A 386 -5.93 23.22 -23.57
CA SER A 386 -6.09 23.64 -24.96
C SER A 386 -5.61 22.54 -25.91
N TRP A 387 -6.32 22.33 -27.02
CA TRP A 387 -5.94 21.36 -28.05
C TRP A 387 -6.35 21.84 -29.44
N ARG A 388 -5.78 21.23 -30.47
CA ARG A 388 -6.04 21.52 -31.88
C ARG A 388 -6.60 20.28 -32.56
N LEU A 389 -7.50 20.48 -33.52
CA LEU A 389 -8.02 19.39 -34.35
C LEU A 389 -7.54 19.55 -35.79
N PRO A 390 -7.20 18.45 -36.48
CA PRO A 390 -6.88 18.50 -37.90
C PRO A 390 -8.01 19.15 -38.70
N GLY A 391 -7.69 20.18 -39.49
CA GLY A 391 -8.66 20.90 -40.33
C GLY A 391 -9.50 21.95 -39.60
N ALA A 392 -9.37 22.10 -38.28
CA ALA A 392 -10.01 23.18 -37.53
C ALA A 392 -9.08 24.39 -37.41
N THR A 393 -9.63 25.59 -37.59
CA THR A 393 -8.90 26.86 -37.38
C THR A 393 -8.98 27.35 -35.94
N ALA A 394 -10.02 26.93 -35.20
CA ALA A 394 -10.20 27.27 -33.79
C ALA A 394 -9.44 26.29 -32.87
N VAL A 395 -8.86 26.84 -31.80
CA VAL A 395 -8.28 26.05 -30.70
C VAL A 395 -9.41 25.67 -29.75
N GLY A 396 -9.56 24.37 -29.48
CA GLY A 396 -10.48 23.90 -28.45
C GLY A 396 -9.91 24.19 -27.07
N SER A 397 -10.77 24.56 -26.13
CA SER A 397 -10.39 24.78 -24.74
C SER A 397 -11.41 24.20 -23.75
N ALA A 398 -10.92 23.76 -22.59
CA ALA A 398 -11.71 23.17 -21.52
C ALA A 398 -11.14 23.58 -20.16
N ILE A 399 -12.01 23.97 -19.24
CA ILE A 399 -11.62 24.40 -17.88
C ILE A 399 -11.81 23.21 -16.93
N TYR A 400 -10.82 22.99 -16.08
CA TYR A 400 -10.82 22.00 -15.01
C TYR A 400 -10.50 22.63 -13.68
N GLN A 401 -11.28 22.29 -12.66
CA GLN A 401 -10.88 22.45 -11.28
C GLN A 401 -10.18 21.17 -10.82
N LEU A 402 -8.98 21.31 -10.23
CA LEU A 402 -8.23 20.15 -9.72
C LEU A 402 -8.26 20.13 -8.20
N ASP A 403 -8.55 18.94 -7.66
CA ASP A 403 -8.30 18.60 -6.25
C ASP A 403 -7.03 17.76 -6.17
N VAL A 404 -5.93 18.39 -5.76
CA VAL A 404 -4.59 17.82 -5.72
C VAL A 404 -4.25 17.40 -4.29
N THR A 405 -4.02 16.11 -4.11
CA THR A 405 -3.58 15.51 -2.84
C THR A 405 -2.06 15.58 -2.70
N ALA A 406 -1.57 15.58 -1.46
CA ALA A 406 -0.15 15.81 -1.19
C ALA A 406 0.76 14.61 -1.52
N ASP A 407 0.20 13.46 -1.87
CA ASP A 407 0.88 12.32 -2.50
C ASP A 407 0.90 12.40 -4.04
N GLY A 408 0.46 13.51 -4.62
CA GLY A 408 0.58 13.80 -6.05
C GLY A 408 -0.56 13.28 -6.91
N ARG A 409 -1.57 12.59 -6.34
CA ARG A 409 -2.81 12.29 -7.07
C ARG A 409 -3.62 13.58 -7.20
N TYR A 410 -4.27 13.77 -8.34
CA TYR A 410 -5.31 14.80 -8.48
C TYR A 410 -6.60 14.23 -9.08
N LYS A 411 -7.72 14.85 -8.74
CA LYS A 411 -9.01 14.65 -9.40
C LYS A 411 -9.28 15.89 -10.25
N ALA A 412 -9.46 15.70 -11.55
CA ALA A 412 -9.86 16.75 -12.47
C ALA A 412 -11.38 16.76 -12.62
N ASP A 413 -12.00 17.89 -12.35
CA ASP A 413 -13.45 18.11 -12.52
C ASP A 413 -13.69 19.15 -13.62
N GLY A 414 -14.33 18.72 -14.70
CA GLY A 414 -14.60 19.54 -15.87
C GLY A 414 -15.77 20.50 -15.61
N ASP A 415 -15.47 21.80 -15.66
CA ASP A 415 -16.45 22.90 -15.52
C ASP A 415 -16.78 23.54 -16.89
N GLY A 416 -16.70 22.76 -17.97
CA GLY A 416 -16.96 23.25 -19.32
C GLY A 416 -18.24 22.70 -19.93
N PRO A 417 -18.55 23.12 -21.16
CA PRO A 417 -19.84 22.84 -21.79
C PRO A 417 -20.04 21.34 -22.02
N THR A 418 -21.31 20.91 -22.04
CA THR A 418 -21.71 19.51 -22.18
C THR A 418 -21.11 18.83 -23.40
N GLU A 419 -20.78 19.58 -24.46
CA GLU A 419 -20.26 19.03 -25.71
C GLU A 419 -18.77 18.61 -25.62
N VAL A 420 -18.07 19.00 -24.55
CA VAL A 420 -16.61 18.81 -24.40
C VAL A 420 -16.28 18.01 -23.14
N ASN A 421 -16.32 18.65 -21.97
CA ASN A 421 -15.91 18.10 -20.68
C ASN A 421 -17.00 18.24 -19.62
N GLY A 422 -18.24 18.56 -20.00
CA GLY A 422 -19.40 18.44 -19.13
C GLY A 422 -19.90 16.99 -19.02
N PHE A 423 -20.83 16.76 -18.10
CA PHE A 423 -21.47 15.46 -17.91
C PHE A 423 -22.43 15.13 -19.05
N PHE A 424 -22.19 14.03 -19.73
CA PHE A 424 -23.14 13.35 -20.60
C PHE A 424 -22.78 11.87 -20.68
N LEU A 425 -23.71 11.04 -21.17
CA LEU A 425 -23.46 9.61 -21.34
C LEU A 425 -22.93 9.31 -22.74
N VAL A 426 -21.84 8.56 -22.80
CA VAL A 426 -21.29 7.95 -24.01
C VAL A 426 -21.68 6.48 -24.06
N ARG A 427 -21.91 5.95 -25.27
CA ARG A 427 -22.18 4.53 -25.47
C ARG A 427 -20.87 3.77 -25.60
N ALA A 428 -20.33 3.31 -24.47
CA ALA A 428 -19.07 2.59 -24.43
C ALA A 428 -19.27 1.06 -24.59
N PRO A 429 -18.20 0.28 -24.87
CA PRO A 429 -18.26 -1.19 -24.96
C PRO A 429 -18.71 -1.90 -23.67
N TYR A 430 -18.70 -1.16 -22.55
CA TYR A 430 -19.08 -1.63 -21.22
C TYR A 430 -20.45 -1.12 -20.74
N GLY A 431 -21.20 -0.44 -21.62
CA GLY A 431 -22.51 0.13 -21.33
C GLY A 431 -22.52 1.65 -21.45
N ASP A 432 -23.60 2.27 -20.99
CA ASP A 432 -23.66 3.72 -20.90
C ASP A 432 -22.77 4.20 -19.75
N ALA A 433 -21.83 5.08 -20.08
CA ALA A 433 -20.83 5.57 -19.16
C ALA A 433 -20.74 7.09 -19.22
N PRO A 434 -20.37 7.78 -18.13
CA PRO A 434 -20.07 9.20 -18.18
C PRO A 434 -18.94 9.48 -19.17
N ASN A 435 -19.01 10.63 -19.82
CA ASN A 435 -17.92 11.18 -20.61
C ASN A 435 -16.57 11.04 -19.86
N PRO A 436 -15.56 10.35 -20.43
CA PRO A 436 -14.27 10.16 -19.76
C PRO A 436 -13.49 11.47 -19.53
N LEU A 437 -13.84 12.55 -20.24
CA LEU A 437 -13.28 13.89 -20.03
C LEU A 437 -14.01 14.71 -18.96
N TRP A 438 -15.14 14.24 -18.42
CA TRP A 438 -15.87 14.98 -17.40
C TRP A 438 -15.16 14.97 -16.05
N GLN A 439 -14.88 13.77 -15.53
CA GLN A 439 -14.12 13.60 -14.31
C GLN A 439 -13.14 12.46 -14.45
N PHE A 440 -11.87 12.73 -14.16
CA PHE A 440 -10.82 11.70 -14.18
C PHE A 440 -9.79 11.93 -13.09
N ASP A 441 -9.10 10.85 -12.75
CA ASP A 441 -8.00 10.87 -11.79
C ASP A 441 -6.67 10.93 -12.55
N GLY A 442 -5.73 11.71 -12.02
CA GLY A 442 -4.37 11.78 -12.52
C GLY A 442 -3.31 11.74 -11.42
N SER A 443 -2.04 11.71 -11.81
CA SER A 443 -0.93 11.64 -10.86
C SER A 443 0.31 12.36 -11.36
N VAL A 444 0.86 13.20 -10.49
CA VAL A 444 2.13 13.91 -10.67
C VAL A 444 3.29 13.11 -10.09
N ASP A 445 4.38 13.00 -10.86
CA ASP A 445 5.63 12.42 -10.35
C ASP A 445 6.33 13.38 -9.40
N LEU A 446 6.34 13.02 -8.11
CA LEU A 446 6.94 13.84 -7.05
C LEU A 446 8.46 13.92 -7.15
N LEU A 447 9.12 12.88 -7.68
CA LEU A 447 10.59 12.81 -7.81
C LEU A 447 11.09 13.06 -9.24
N GLY A 448 10.21 12.97 -10.24
CA GLY A 448 10.52 13.26 -11.62
C GLY A 448 11.05 14.68 -11.83
N GLY A 449 11.87 14.86 -12.87
CA GLY A 449 12.36 16.18 -13.27
C GLY A 449 11.23 17.12 -13.69
N SER A 450 11.54 18.42 -13.68
CA SER A 450 10.65 19.50 -14.15
C SER A 450 10.40 19.40 -15.64
#